data_AF-A0A257QRP6-F1
#
_entry.id   AF-A0A257QRP6-F1
#
_cell.length_a   1.000
_cell.length_b   1.000
_cell.length_c   1.000
_cell.angle_alpha   90.00
_cell.angle_beta   90.00
_cell.angle_gamma   90.00
#
_symmetry.space_group_name_H-M   'P 1'
#
loop_
_entity.id
_entity.type
_entity.pdbx_description
1 polymer ?
#
loop_
_entity_poly.entity_id
_entity_poly.type
_entity_poly.pdbx_seq_one_letter_code
_entity_poly.pdbx_strand_id
1 'polypeptide(L)'
;MSEKKPIDPSGVAVTGNYNLSATLPNGKTFAVSGYLYDGESFESVNARVDILHDVLDRQRTRAEIPELEAKRDQMIKQLDQMREHMSSLDMKQSAGGKLTSQEKLAITNISNSVGKVQEEIDKGTQAIADAKAKVGL
;
A
#
# COMPACT_ATOMS: atom_id res chain seq x y z
N MET A 1 -3.10 15.62 -36.57
CA MET A 1 -3.59 14.95 -35.35
C MET A 1 -4.82 14.16 -35.75
N SER A 2 -4.68 12.84 -35.97
CA SER A 2 -5.79 11.99 -36.40
C SER A 2 -6.57 11.53 -35.18
N GLU A 3 -7.90 11.67 -35.22
CA GLU A 3 -8.81 11.19 -34.17
C GLU A 3 -8.62 9.69 -33.93
N LYS A 4 -8.40 9.31 -32.67
CA LYS A 4 -8.39 7.91 -32.21
C LYS A 4 -9.82 7.35 -32.30
N LYS A 5 -10.22 6.81 -33.45
CA LYS A 5 -11.48 6.06 -33.54
C LYS A 5 -11.31 4.68 -32.91
N PRO A 6 -12.11 4.32 -31.89
CA PRO A 6 -12.16 2.95 -31.38
C PRO A 6 -12.54 1.99 -32.51
N ILE A 7 -11.88 0.84 -32.60
CA ILE A 7 -12.24 -0.23 -33.53
C ILE A 7 -13.59 -0.79 -33.08
N ASP A 8 -14.58 -0.78 -33.98
CA ASP A 8 -15.82 -1.52 -33.78
C ASP A 8 -15.49 -3.02 -33.95
N PRO A 9 -15.59 -3.84 -32.88
CA PRO A 9 -15.25 -5.25 -32.97
C PRO A 9 -16.25 -6.06 -33.79
N SER A 10 -17.41 -5.48 -34.16
CA SER A 10 -18.41 -6.17 -34.97
C SER A 10 -17.95 -6.27 -36.44
N GLY A 11 -17.52 -7.48 -36.83
CA GLY A 11 -17.18 -7.81 -38.23
C GLY A 11 -15.68 -7.85 -38.55
N VAL A 12 -14.79 -7.64 -37.58
CA VAL A 12 -13.32 -7.74 -37.80
C VAL A 12 -12.81 -9.10 -37.36
N ALA A 13 -12.01 -9.76 -38.23
CA ALA A 13 -11.43 -11.05 -37.93
C ALA A 13 -10.40 -10.93 -36.79
N VAL A 14 -10.42 -11.87 -35.85
CA VAL A 14 -9.39 -12.00 -34.81
C VAL A 14 -8.17 -12.70 -35.42
N THR A 15 -7.03 -12.05 -35.39
CA THR A 15 -5.77 -12.56 -35.97
C THR A 15 -4.82 -13.12 -34.92
N GLY A 16 -5.05 -12.82 -33.64
CA GLY A 16 -4.25 -13.34 -32.54
C GLY A 16 -4.78 -12.91 -31.18
N ASN A 17 -4.04 -13.27 -30.14
CA ASN A 17 -4.30 -12.85 -28.77
C ASN A 17 -3.02 -12.41 -28.07
N TYR A 18 -3.19 -11.63 -27.01
CA TYR A 18 -2.13 -11.27 -26.08
C TYR A 18 -2.62 -11.51 -24.66
N ASN A 19 -1.70 -11.84 -23.76
CA ASN A 19 -1.98 -12.01 -22.35
C ASN A 19 -0.91 -11.30 -21.53
N LEU A 20 -1.34 -10.49 -20.57
CA LEU A 20 -0.49 -9.80 -19.62
C LEU A 20 -0.87 -10.29 -18.23
N SER A 21 0.08 -10.91 -17.55
CA SER A 21 -0.08 -11.36 -16.18
C SER A 21 0.97 -10.71 -15.28
N ALA A 22 0.55 -10.35 -14.07
CA ALA A 22 1.39 -9.76 -13.05
C ALA A 22 1.01 -10.32 -11.69
N THR A 23 2.02 -10.68 -10.89
CA THR A 23 1.84 -11.03 -9.48
C THR A 23 1.89 -9.75 -8.66
N LEU A 24 0.81 -9.50 -7.92
CA LEU A 24 0.68 -8.37 -7.00
C LEU A 24 1.45 -8.66 -5.70
N PRO A 25 1.82 -7.63 -4.92
CA PRO A 25 2.60 -7.80 -3.68
C PRO A 25 1.97 -8.75 -2.65
N ASN A 26 0.64 -8.80 -2.60
CA ASN A 26 -0.12 -9.70 -1.73
C ASN A 26 -0.25 -11.15 -2.25
N GLY A 27 0.54 -11.53 -3.27
CA GLY A 27 0.54 -12.86 -3.87
C GLY A 27 -0.63 -13.15 -4.81
N LYS A 28 -1.57 -12.21 -5.00
CA LYS A 28 -2.65 -12.36 -5.99
C LYS A 28 -2.11 -12.16 -7.40
N THR A 29 -2.72 -12.83 -8.37
CA THR A 29 -2.39 -12.64 -9.79
C THR A 29 -3.43 -11.74 -10.45
N PHE A 30 -2.95 -10.71 -11.14
CA PHE A 30 -3.73 -9.93 -12.09
C PHE A 30 -3.40 -10.43 -13.49
N ALA A 31 -4.41 -10.82 -14.26
CA ALA A 31 -4.24 -11.26 -15.64
C ALA A 31 -5.27 -10.61 -16.53
N VAL A 32 -4.81 -10.09 -17.66
CA VAL A 32 -5.66 -9.51 -18.71
C VAL A 32 -5.29 -10.13 -20.04
N SER A 33 -6.28 -10.70 -20.71
CA SER A 33 -6.13 -11.18 -22.07
C SER A 33 -6.92 -10.28 -23.03
N GLY A 34 -6.38 -10.08 -24.22
CA GLY A 34 -7.03 -9.34 -25.29
C GLY A 34 -6.78 -9.97 -26.65
N TYR A 35 -7.53 -9.49 -27.64
CA TYR A 35 -7.46 -9.97 -29.01
C TYR A 35 -6.80 -8.93 -29.91
N LEU A 36 -6.05 -9.43 -30.89
CA LEU A 36 -5.55 -8.66 -32.03
C LEU A 36 -6.54 -8.80 -33.17
N TYR A 37 -6.84 -7.67 -33.81
CA TYR A 37 -7.79 -7.61 -34.91
C TYR A 37 -7.07 -7.45 -36.25
N ASP A 38 -7.67 -7.95 -37.32
CA ASP A 38 -7.16 -7.79 -38.67
C ASP A 38 -7.11 -6.31 -39.08
N GLY A 39 -6.00 -5.90 -39.71
CA GLY A 39 -5.75 -4.51 -40.08
C GLY A 39 -5.50 -3.55 -38.90
N GLU A 40 -5.38 -4.05 -37.66
CA GLU A 40 -5.10 -3.21 -36.50
C GLU A 40 -3.69 -2.60 -36.56
N SER A 41 -3.60 -1.29 -36.32
CA SER A 41 -2.31 -0.60 -36.28
C SER A 41 -1.55 -0.90 -34.98
N PHE A 42 -0.22 -0.90 -35.07
CA PHE A 42 0.65 -1.02 -33.90
C PHE A 42 0.37 0.05 -32.84
N GLU A 43 0.02 1.27 -33.27
CA GLU A 43 -0.36 2.37 -32.39
C GLU A 43 -1.62 2.07 -31.57
N SER A 44 -2.62 1.41 -32.16
CA SER A 44 -3.84 0.97 -31.47
C SER A 44 -3.53 -0.07 -30.39
N VAL A 45 -2.71 -1.07 -30.74
CA VAL A 45 -2.29 -2.12 -29.79
C VAL A 45 -1.52 -1.50 -28.62
N ASN A 46 -0.55 -0.62 -28.88
CA ASN A 46 0.20 0.06 -27.83
C ASN A 46 -0.70 0.89 -26.92
N ALA A 47 -1.64 1.65 -27.48
CA ALA A 47 -2.58 2.42 -26.67
C ALA A 47 -3.40 1.53 -25.73
N ARG A 48 -3.78 0.32 -26.15
CA ARG A 48 -4.46 -0.65 -25.28
C ARG A 48 -3.52 -1.18 -24.20
N VAL A 49 -2.28 -1.52 -24.55
CA VAL A 49 -1.27 -2.00 -23.59
C VAL A 49 -0.93 -0.94 -22.54
N ASP A 50 -0.79 0.33 -22.93
CA ASP A 50 -0.52 1.45 -22.01
C ASP A 50 -1.66 1.60 -20.98
N ILE A 51 -2.92 1.51 -21.42
CA ILE A 51 -4.08 1.50 -20.51
C ILE A 51 -3.99 0.31 -19.54
N LEU A 52 -3.56 -0.86 -20.01
CA LEU A 52 -3.42 -2.04 -19.14
C LEU A 52 -2.29 -1.87 -18.12
N HIS A 53 -1.19 -1.20 -18.47
CA HIS A 53 -0.14 -0.83 -17.53
C HIS A 53 -0.65 0.12 -16.45
N ASP A 54 -1.38 1.18 -16.83
CA ASP A 54 -1.97 2.12 -15.87
C ASP A 54 -2.95 1.42 -14.90
N VAL A 55 -3.78 0.52 -15.43
CA VAL A 55 -4.69 -0.30 -14.62
C VAL A 55 -3.90 -1.21 -13.68
N LEU A 56 -2.85 -1.86 -14.17
CA LEU A 56 -2.01 -2.74 -13.36
C LEU A 56 -1.33 -1.98 -12.22
N ASP A 57 -0.74 -0.82 -12.49
CA ASP A 57 -0.10 0.02 -11.49
C ASP A 57 -1.09 0.46 -10.41
N ARG A 58 -2.32 0.82 -10.82
CA ARG A 58 -3.41 1.12 -9.88
C ARG A 58 -3.78 -0.10 -9.04
N GLN A 59 -3.90 -1.29 -9.62
CA GLN A 59 -4.21 -2.51 -8.87
C GLN A 59 -3.07 -2.89 -7.91
N ARG A 60 -1.81 -2.68 -8.30
CA ARG A 60 -0.64 -2.90 -7.46
C ARG A 60 -0.66 -1.98 -6.24
N THR A 61 -0.79 -0.67 -6.43
CA THR A 61 -0.88 0.27 -5.30
C THR A 61 -2.09 -0.06 -4.41
N ARG A 62 -3.24 -0.43 -5.00
CA ARG A 62 -4.42 -0.83 -4.23
C ARG A 62 -4.17 -2.09 -3.40
N ALA A 63 -3.39 -3.04 -3.93
CA ALA A 63 -3.04 -4.27 -3.24
C ALA A 63 -2.05 -4.07 -2.08
N GLU A 64 -1.25 -3.00 -2.11
CA GLU A 64 -0.28 -2.64 -1.05
C GLU A 64 -0.94 -1.95 0.16
N ILE A 65 -2.08 -1.27 -0.04
CA ILE A 65 -2.77 -0.50 1.03
C ILE A 65 -3.05 -1.35 2.30
N PRO A 66 -3.60 -2.57 2.22
CA PRO A 66 -3.88 -3.36 3.42
C PRO A 66 -2.63 -3.73 4.21
N GLU A 67 -1.49 -3.92 3.54
CA GLU A 67 -0.22 -4.22 4.20
C GLU A 67 0.34 -2.99 4.91
N LEU A 68 0.22 -1.81 4.29
CA LEU A 68 0.58 -0.54 4.91
C LEU A 68 -0.30 -0.26 6.14
N GLU A 69 -1.61 -0.48 6.04
CA GLU A 69 -2.57 -0.34 7.14
C GLU A 69 -2.22 -1.30 8.28
N ALA A 70 -1.96 -2.58 7.98
CA ALA A 70 -1.56 -3.57 8.99
C ALA A 70 -0.25 -3.18 9.69
N LYS A 71 0.75 -2.70 8.95
CA LYS A 71 2.02 -2.23 9.51
C LYS A 71 1.83 -1.04 10.45
N ARG A 72 1.06 -0.03 10.03
CA ARG A 72 0.72 1.13 10.86
C ARG A 72 -0.03 0.70 12.13
N ASP A 73 -1.03 -0.16 12.00
CA ASP A 73 -1.85 -0.60 13.14
C ASP A 73 -1.03 -1.40 14.15
N GLN A 74 -0.05 -2.18 13.70
CA GLN A 74 0.92 -2.84 14.58
C GLN A 74 1.78 -1.83 15.34
N MET A 75 2.24 -0.76 14.68
CA MET A 75 3.01 0.30 15.34
C MET A 75 2.18 1.09 16.34
N ILE A 76 0.90 1.36 16.04
CA ILE A 76 -0.04 2.00 16.98
C ILE A 76 -0.18 1.13 18.24
N LYS A 77 -0.42 -0.18 18.07
CA LYS A 77 -0.49 -1.11 19.22
C LYS A 77 0.80 -1.13 20.04
N GLN A 78 1.96 -1.09 19.37
CA GLN A 78 3.25 -1.01 20.05
C GLN A 78 3.37 0.29 20.86
N LEU A 79 2.96 1.42 20.28
CA LEU A 79 2.97 2.72 20.96
C LEU A 79 2.05 2.74 22.18
N ASP A 80 0.86 2.16 22.07
CA ASP A 80 -0.10 2.06 23.17
C ASP A 80 0.46 1.21 24.32
N GLN A 81 1.04 0.04 24.02
CA GLN A 81 1.72 -0.79 25.01
C GLN A 81 2.87 -0.07 25.72
N MET A 82 3.64 0.73 24.98
CA MET A 82 4.73 1.54 25.54
C MET A 82 4.19 2.63 26.48
N ARG A 83 3.11 3.30 26.11
CA ARG A 83 2.44 4.32 26.93
C ARG A 83 1.81 3.72 28.18
N GLU A 84 1.13 2.58 28.06
CA GLU A 84 0.57 1.86 29.20
C GLU A 84 1.66 1.42 30.18
N HIS A 85 2.79 0.89 29.68
CA HIS A 85 3.89 0.50 30.55
C HIS A 85 4.48 1.71 31.28
N MET A 86 4.65 2.84 30.59
CA MET A 86 5.12 4.09 31.20
C MET A 86 4.15 4.60 32.28
N SER A 87 2.85 4.61 31.98
CA SER A 87 1.80 5.00 32.93
C SER A 87 1.79 4.10 34.17
N SER A 88 1.99 2.78 34.01
CA SER A 88 2.04 1.85 35.13
C SER A 88 3.23 2.15 36.07
N LEU A 89 4.39 2.47 35.51
CA LEU A 89 5.58 2.84 36.27
C LEU A 89 5.40 4.19 36.98
N ASP A 90 4.79 5.17 36.32
CA ASP A 90 4.48 6.47 36.92
C ASP A 90 3.48 6.36 38.08
N MET A 91 2.46 5.50 37.95
CA MET A 91 1.52 5.20 39.04
C MET A 91 2.23 4.53 40.22
N LYS A 92 3.13 3.57 39.96
CA LYS A 92 3.94 2.90 41.00
C LYS A 92 4.80 3.92 41.76
N GLN A 93 5.43 4.84 41.05
CA GLN A 93 6.25 5.89 41.64
C GLN A 93 5.40 6.87 42.46
N SER A 94 4.24 7.28 41.93
CA SER A 94 3.32 8.22 42.59
C SER A 94 2.68 7.63 43.85
N ALA A 95 2.46 6.31 43.88
CA ALA A 95 2.00 5.59 45.06
C ALA A 95 3.08 5.40 46.15
N GLY A 96 4.27 6.01 45.99
CA GLY A 96 5.40 5.88 46.92
C GLY A 96 6.23 4.61 46.73
N GLY A 97 5.97 3.84 45.68
CA GLY A 97 6.75 2.66 45.32
C GLY A 97 8.13 3.04 44.78
N LYS A 98 9.16 2.32 45.21
CA LYS A 98 10.52 2.48 44.64
C LYS A 98 10.63 1.75 43.31
N LEU A 99 11.03 2.46 42.27
CA LEU A 99 11.40 1.87 40.98
C LEU A 99 12.73 1.13 41.10
N THR A 100 12.78 -0.08 40.55
CA THR A 100 14.02 -0.85 40.38
C THR A 100 14.91 -0.21 39.31
N SER A 101 16.18 -0.58 39.27
CA SER A 101 17.11 -0.12 38.22
C SER A 101 16.65 -0.53 36.82
N GLN A 102 16.01 -1.69 36.68
CA GLN A 102 15.46 -2.18 35.41
C GLN A 102 14.26 -1.33 34.96
N GLU A 103 13.37 -0.94 35.87
CA GLU A 103 12.22 -0.08 35.58
C GLU A 103 12.65 1.33 35.17
N LYS A 104 13.66 1.91 35.85
CA LYS A 104 14.23 3.21 35.45
C LYS A 104 14.88 3.18 34.07
N LEU A 105 15.55 2.07 33.75
CA LEU A 105 16.12 1.86 32.42
C LEU A 105 15.01 1.72 31.37
N ALA A 106 13.93 1.00 31.68
CA ALA A 106 12.76 0.85 30.81
C ALA A 106 12.12 2.22 30.49
N ILE A 107 11.92 3.09 31.50
CA ILE A 107 11.40 4.46 31.30
C ILE A 107 12.28 5.23 30.30
N THR A 108 13.59 5.23 30.51
CA THR A 108 14.53 5.91 29.62
C THR A 108 14.44 5.37 28.18
N ASN A 109 14.41 4.05 28.02
CA ASN A 109 14.34 3.40 26.71
C ASN A 109 13.01 3.66 25.98
N ILE A 110 11.91 3.62 26.72
CA ILE A 110 10.56 3.88 26.21
C ILE A 110 10.47 5.33 25.76
N SER A 111 10.89 6.28 26.60
CA SER A 111 10.88 7.71 26.28
C SER A 111 11.64 8.01 24.99
N ASN A 112 12.83 7.42 24.81
CA ASN A 112 13.63 7.59 23.60
C ASN A 112 13.00 6.95 22.34
N SER A 113 12.14 5.95 22.52
CA SER A 113 11.57 5.15 21.41
C SER A 113 10.18 5.63 21.00
N VAL A 114 9.40 6.22 21.91
CA VAL A 114 8.04 6.75 21.65
C VAL A 114 8.06 7.74 20.48
N GLY A 115 9.00 8.69 20.48
CA GLY A 115 9.10 9.67 19.40
C GLY A 115 9.34 9.03 18.03
N LYS A 116 10.23 8.03 17.97
CA LYS A 116 10.55 7.30 16.73
C LYS A 116 9.36 6.49 16.22
N VAL A 117 8.65 5.80 17.12
CA VAL A 117 7.47 5.02 16.75
C VAL A 117 6.35 5.95 16.25
N GLN A 118 6.17 7.11 16.89
CA GLN A 118 5.21 8.11 16.44
C GLN A 118 5.54 8.64 15.04
N GLU A 119 6.81 8.99 14.78
CA GLU A 119 7.24 9.44 13.43
C GLU A 119 6.98 8.37 12.36
N GLU A 120 7.21 7.10 12.66
CA GLU A 120 6.93 6.00 11.71
C GLU A 120 5.43 5.78 11.49
N ILE A 121 4.58 5.99 12.51
CA ILE A 121 3.12 5.98 12.37
C ILE A 121 2.66 7.13 11.46
N ASP A 122 3.22 8.32 11.63
CA ASP A 122 2.85 9.51 10.85
C ASP A 122 3.26 9.31 9.37
N LYS A 123 4.48 8.83 9.13
CA LYS A 123 4.94 8.45 7.77
C LYS A 123 4.06 7.36 7.16
N GLY A 124 3.72 6.32 7.93
CA GLY A 124 2.84 5.25 7.48
C GLY A 124 1.44 5.77 7.12
N THR A 125 0.90 6.68 7.93
CA THR A 125 -0.40 7.32 7.69
C THR A 125 -0.38 8.16 6.42
N GLN A 126 0.67 8.96 6.20
CA GLN A 126 0.84 9.72 4.96
C GLN A 126 0.96 8.80 3.74
N ALA A 127 1.77 7.73 3.83
CA ALA A 127 1.92 6.76 2.74
C ALA A 127 0.59 6.07 2.37
N ILE A 128 -0.24 5.75 3.37
CA ILE A 128 -1.59 5.19 3.13
C ILE A 128 -2.48 6.23 2.44
N ALA A 129 -2.45 7.49 2.88
CA ALA A 129 -3.24 8.56 2.26
C ALA A 129 -2.84 8.79 0.80
N ASP A 130 -1.53 8.85 0.53
CA ASP A 130 -1.00 9.02 -0.83
C ASP A 130 -1.36 7.82 -1.72
N ALA A 131 -1.25 6.60 -1.19
CA ALA A 131 -1.64 5.38 -1.90
C ALA A 131 -3.14 5.37 -2.23
N LYS A 132 -4.01 5.76 -1.28
CA LYS A 132 -5.47 5.87 -1.49
C LYS A 132 -5.81 6.92 -2.54
N ALA A 133 -5.20 8.11 -2.45
CA ALA A 133 -5.37 9.17 -3.43
C ALA A 133 -4.97 8.71 -4.85
N LYS A 134 -3.83 8.01 -4.99
CA LYS A 134 -3.35 7.49 -6.28
C LYS A 134 -4.32 6.50 -6.91
N VAL A 135 -5.08 5.75 -6.12
CA VAL A 135 -6.03 4.74 -6.62
C VAL A 135 -7.48 5.19 -6.57
N GLY A 136 -7.77 6.44 -6.19
CA GLY A 136 -9.11 7.01 -6.11
C GLY A 136 -9.97 6.41 -4.99
N LEU A 137 -9.38 6.20 -3.81
CA LEU A 137 -10.04 5.77 -2.57
C LEU A 137 -10.02 6.87 -1.50
#